data_AF-A0A4U9Z6U4-F1
#
_entry.id   AF-A0A4U9Z6U4-F1
#
_cell.length_a   1.000
_cell.length_b   1.000
_cell.length_c   1.000
_cell.angle_alpha   90.00
_cell.angle_beta   90.00
_cell.angle_gamma   90.00
#
_symmetry.space_group_name_H-M   'P 1'
#
loop_
_entity.id
_entity.type
_entity.pdbx_description
1 polymer ?
#
loop_
_entity_poly.entity_id
_entity_poly.type
_entity_poly.pdbx_seq_one_letter_code
_entity_poly.pdbx_strand_id
1 'polypeptide(L)' 'MLRMIIVEDEHLIRNWLSQVIDYKQMGIELLACVRDGQEGIEVIEGYRPQIS' A
#
# COMPACT_ATOMS: atom_id res chain seq x y z
N MET A 1 -7.75 -13.15 0.35
CA MET A 1 -6.89 -12.23 1.10
C MET A 1 -6.77 -10.97 0.27
N LEU A 2 -7.12 -9.81 0.84
CA LEU A 2 -7.08 -8.55 0.10
C LEU A 2 -5.65 -8.03 0.07
N ARG A 3 -5.25 -7.42 -1.04
CA ARG A 3 -3.91 -6.84 -1.23
C ARG A 3 -4.05 -5.33 -1.35
N MET A 4 -3.20 -4.59 -0.64
CA MET A 4 -3.30 -3.13 -0.56
C MET A 4 -1.95 -2.46 -0.80
N ILE A 5 -1.99 -1.28 -1.40
CA ILE A 5 -0.84 -0.37 -1.56
C ILE A 5 -1.29 0.98 -0.99
N ILE A 6 -0.41 1.69 -0.30
CA ILE A 6 -0.66 3.05 0.18
C ILE A 6 0.09 4.02 -0.73
N VAL A 7 -0.62 4.95 -1.36
CA VAL A 7 -0.05 6.05 -2.15
C VAL A 7 -0.29 7.34 -1.38
N GLU A 8 0.78 7.95 -0.88
CA GLU A 8 0.72 9.13 -0.02
C GLU A 8 2.01 9.94 -0.16
N ASP A 9 1.91 11.24 -0.47
CA ASP A 9 3.06 12.09 -0.79
C ASP A 9 3.86 12.49 0.46
N GLU A 10 3.17 12.74 1.58
CA GLU A 10 3.83 13.04 2.85
C GLU A 10 4.44 11.80 3.52
N HIS A 11 5.77 11.83 3.68
CA HIS A 11 6.52 10.73 4.29
C HIS A 11 6.09 10.40 5.73
N LEU A 12 5.78 11.42 6.54
CA LEU A 12 5.37 11.22 7.93
C LEU A 12 4.02 10.49 8.00
N ILE A 13 3.04 10.94 7.20
CA ILE A 13 1.70 10.36 7.13
C ILE A 13 1.78 8.94 6.58
N ARG A 14 2.52 8.73 5.49
CA ARG A 14 2.72 7.40 4.89
C ARG A 14 3.29 6.38 5.87
N ASN A 15 4.33 6.77 6.61
CA ASN A 15 4.92 5.90 7.63
C ASN A 15 3.95 5.61 8.78
N TRP A 16 3.22 6.62 9.23
CA TRP A 16 2.21 6.44 10.27
C TRP A 16 1.10 5.48 9.82
N LEU A 17 0.55 5.66 8.62
CA LEU A 17 -0.47 4.77 8.04
C LEU A 17 0.01 3.32 7.90
N SER A 18 1.29 3.11 7.58
CA SER A 18 1.86 1.76 7.45
C SER A 18 1.97 1.00 8.78
N GLN A 19 1.92 1.70 9.92
CA GLN A 19 2.16 1.12 11.26
C GLN A 19 0.95 1.18 12.18
N VAL A 20 0.04 2.14 11.98
CA VAL A 20 -1.07 2.41 12.92
C VAL A 20 -2.17 1.34 12.88
N ILE A 21 -2.33 0.63 11.76
CA ILE A 21 -3.34 -0.43 11.59
C ILE A 21 -2.65 -1.78 11.46
N ASP A 22 -3.16 -2.79 12.17
CA ASP A 22 -2.77 -4.18 11.95
C ASP A 22 -3.54 -4.78 10.75
N TYR A 23 -3.07 -4.45 9.55
CA TYR A 23 -3.66 -4.94 8.30
C TYR A 23 -3.71 -6.47 8.24
N LYS A 24 -2.73 -7.15 8.86
CA LYS A 24 -2.66 -8.60 8.89
C LYS A 24 -3.82 -9.20 9.69
N GLN A 25 -4.17 -8.63 10.84
CA GLN A 25 -5.38 -9.01 11.58
C GLN A 25 -6.67 -8.77 10.79
N MET A 26 -6.68 -7.77 9.90
CA MET A 26 -7.82 -7.48 9.02
C MET A 26 -7.86 -8.38 7.77
N GLY A 27 -6.91 -9.31 7.61
CA GLY A 27 -6.81 -10.16 6.41
C GLY A 27 -6.36 -9.41 5.16
N ILE A 28 -5.68 -8.27 5.35
CA ILE A 28 -5.12 -7.41 4.32
C ILE A 28 -3.60 -7.56 4.31
N GLU A 29 -3.04 -7.82 3.14
CA GLU A 29 -1.61 -7.79 2.88
C GLU A 29 -1.22 -6.40 2.34
N LEU A 30 -0.54 -5.60 3.16
CA LEU A 30 0.05 -4.34 2.72
C LEU A 30 1.33 -4.64 1.92
N LEU A 31 1.26 -4.46 0.60
CA LEU A 31 2.33 -4.82 -0.34
C LEU A 31 3.42 -3.75 -0.42
N ALA A 32 3.04 -2.47 -0.40
CA ALA A 32 3.97 -1.36 -0.50
C ALA A 32 3.35 -0.04 -0.01
N CYS A 33 4.23 0.90 0.30
CA CYS A 33 3.91 2.30 0.55
C CYS A 33 4.77 3.15 -0.40
N VAL A 34 4.13 3.95 -1.24
CA VAL A 34 4.78 4.73 -2.31
C VAL A 34 4.41 6.21 -2.20
N ARG A 35 5.23 7.08 -2.77
CA ARG A 35 5.06 8.53 -2.60
C ARG A 35 4.18 9.19 -3.66
N ASP A 36 3.98 8.53 -4.79
CA ASP A 36 3.27 9.13 -5.92
C ASP A 36 2.61 8.06 -6.81
N GLY A 37 1.84 8.54 -7.79
CA GLY A 37 1.13 7.68 -8.72
C GLY A 37 2.05 6.90 -9.66
N GLN A 38 3.24 7.41 -9.97
CA GLN A 38 4.17 6.71 -10.86
C GLN A 38 4.72 5.46 -10.15
N GLU A 39 5.24 5.62 -8.93
CA GLU A 39 5.68 4.49 -8.10
C GLU A 39 4.51 3.54 -7.82
N GLY A 40 3.29 4.07 -7.65
CA GLY A 40 2.08 3.27 -7.49
C GLY A 40 1.79 2.37 -8.68
N ILE A 41 1.91 2.89 -9.91
CA ILE A 41 1.73 2.12 -11.13
C ILE A 41 2.81 1.03 -11.24
N GLU A 42 4.07 1.36 -10.99
CA GLU A 42 5.18 0.39 -11.04
C GLU A 42 4.95 -0.78 -10.06
N VAL A 43 4.48 -0.48 -8.84
CA VAL A 43 4.12 -1.50 -7.84
C VAL A 43 2.90 -2.31 -8.28
N ILE A 44 1.86 -1.69 -8.84
CA ILE A 44 0.68 -2.42 -9.33
C ILE A 44 1.08 -3.40 -10.45
N GLU A 45 1.92 -2.96 -11.38
CA GLU A 45 2.39 -3.82 -12.47
C GLU A 45 3.27 -4.98 -11.97
N GLY A 46 4.13 -4.72 -10.99
CA GLY A 46 5.02 -5.72 -10.40
C GLY A 46 4.31 -6.74 -9.52
N TYR A 47 3.39 -6.29 -8.66
CA TYR A 47 2.70 -7.17 -7.70
C TYR A 47 1.39 -7.75 -8.24
N ARG A 48 0.84 -7.18 -9.32
CA ARG A 48 -0.47 -7.50 -9.90
C ARG A 48 -1.54 -7.78 -8.82
N PRO A 49 -1.83 -6.80 -7.95
CA PRO A 49 -2.92 -6.96 -6.99
C PRO A 49 -4.22 -7.20 -7.78
N GLN A 50 -5.10 -8.07 -7.27
CA GLN A 50 -6.44 -8.18 -7.82
C GLN A 50 -7.20 -6.89 -7.47
N ILE A 51 -7.32 -6.00 -8.44
CA ILE A 51 -8.11 -4.78 -8.34
C ILE A 51 -9.54 -5.15 -8.76
N SER A 52 -10.49 -5.03 -7.85
CA SER A 52 -11.93 -5.13 -8.14
C SER A 52 -12.51 -3.75 -8.44
#